data_AF-A0A837F9Y2-F1
#
_entry.id   AF-A0A837F9Y2-F1
#
_cell.length_a   1.000
_cell.length_b   1.000
_cell.length_c   1.000
_cell.angle_alpha   90.00
_cell.angle_beta   90.00
_cell.angle_gamma   90.00
#
_symmetry.space_group_name_H-M   'P 1'
#
loop_
_entity.id
_entity.type
_entity.pdbx_description
1 polymer ?
#
loop_
_entity_poly.entity_id
_entity_poly.type
_entity_poly.pdbx_seq_one_letter_code
_entity_poly.pdbx_strand_id
1 'polypeptide(L)'
;MSEPSIVPYVKTTPKPFGVDVEWKWPGGCAVLELQCLHEDGRLMKERIFWPATVCLISGLKAGERLQVRLRPIAEDGSARDWRAGDWIEGVSSVDTEEIIEALDEEIRNSCALHGLKGGWFVDKTGKAYIHEALIGDGVVSQNYSVKLNVAGKGKPHEAGMTLGVEGEHSKVEFLADRFKVHEAASSIIENAVATSAKTKIRLGDEMKHAIIDAVRESDLFASLLAKIDAQTASVVGLQQAMHEAVNDALLNALKPGGLLYKR
;
A
#
# COMPACT_ATOMS: atom_id res chain seq x y z
N MET A 1 -30.43 -33.91 11.34
CA MET A 1 -29.63 -32.68 11.49
C MET A 1 -28.18 -33.07 11.30
N SER A 2 -27.62 -32.82 10.11
CA SER A 2 -26.20 -33.11 9.86
C SER A 2 -25.35 -32.17 10.70
N GLU A 3 -24.37 -32.70 11.44
CA GLU A 3 -23.41 -31.86 12.17
C GLU A 3 -22.76 -30.86 11.20
N PRO A 4 -22.60 -29.59 11.60
CA PRO A 4 -21.99 -28.61 10.71
C PRO A 4 -20.54 -29.00 10.43
N SER A 5 -20.25 -29.20 9.14
CA SER A 5 -18.98 -29.70 8.63
C SER A 5 -17.77 -28.94 9.16
N ILE A 6 -16.72 -29.66 9.49
CA ILE A 6 -15.39 -29.12 9.82
C ILE A 6 -14.61 -28.97 8.50
N VAL A 7 -13.74 -27.96 8.39
CA VAL A 7 -12.77 -27.90 7.29
C VAL A 7 -11.74 -29.02 7.52
N PRO A 8 -11.71 -30.08 6.68
CA PRO A 8 -11.05 -31.33 7.02
C PRO A 8 -9.51 -31.27 6.98
N TYR A 9 -8.94 -30.23 6.38
CA TYR A 9 -7.50 -30.04 6.29
C TYR A 9 -7.23 -28.54 6.21
N VAL A 10 -6.40 -28.05 7.13
CA VAL A 10 -5.85 -26.69 7.09
C VAL A 10 -4.37 -26.81 7.41
N LYS A 11 -3.53 -26.24 6.55
CA LYS A 11 -2.07 -26.23 6.72
C LYS A 11 -1.57 -24.80 6.56
N THR A 12 -0.68 -24.40 7.45
CA THR A 12 0.07 -23.14 7.34
C THR A 12 1.47 -23.44 6.81
N THR A 13 1.93 -22.66 5.84
CA THR A 13 3.27 -22.75 5.27
C THR A 13 3.94 -21.37 5.38
N PRO A 14 5.13 -21.27 5.98
CA PRO A 14 5.87 -20.02 6.05
C PRO A 14 6.21 -19.48 4.65
N LYS A 15 6.06 -18.18 4.46
CA LYS A 15 6.51 -17.46 3.26
C LYS A 15 7.27 -16.18 3.65
N PRO A 16 8.13 -15.65 2.78
CA PRO A 16 8.66 -14.30 2.96
C PRO A 16 7.51 -13.31 3.13
N PHE A 17 7.54 -12.55 4.23
CA PHE A 17 6.55 -11.52 4.58
C PHE A 17 5.09 -11.99 4.69
N GLY A 18 4.86 -13.29 4.89
CA GLY A 18 3.51 -13.84 4.97
C GLY A 18 3.42 -15.29 5.38
N VAL A 19 2.19 -15.81 5.45
CA VAL A 19 1.91 -17.23 5.67
C VAL A 19 0.87 -17.69 4.66
N ASP A 20 1.18 -18.74 3.92
CA ASP A 20 0.20 -19.42 3.08
C ASP A 20 -0.68 -20.30 3.97
N VAL A 21 -1.98 -20.16 3.80
CA VAL A 21 -2.99 -20.99 4.48
C VAL A 21 -3.68 -21.81 3.41
N GLU A 22 -3.44 -23.11 3.41
CA GLU A 22 -4.02 -24.07 2.46
C GLU A 22 -5.12 -24.86 3.13
N TRP A 23 -6.21 -25.13 2.41
CA TRP A 23 -7.30 -25.97 2.91
C TRP A 23 -7.92 -26.88 1.85
N LYS A 24 -8.67 -27.87 2.32
CA LYS A 24 -9.57 -28.67 1.47
C LYS A 24 -11.02 -28.27 1.72
N TRP A 25 -11.78 -28.08 0.65
CA TRP A 25 -13.19 -27.73 0.75
C TRP A 25 -14.01 -28.88 1.36
N PRO A 26 -14.83 -28.61 2.39
CA PRO A 26 -15.86 -29.55 2.81
C PRO A 26 -16.93 -29.68 1.71
N GLY A 27 -17.48 -30.89 1.53
CA GLY A 27 -18.49 -31.14 0.51
C GLY A 27 -19.77 -30.32 0.75
N GLY A 28 -20.35 -29.79 -0.32
CA GLY A 28 -21.59 -29.00 -0.27
C GLY A 28 -21.43 -27.57 0.27
N CYS A 29 -20.22 -27.03 0.30
CA CYS A 29 -19.92 -25.69 0.78
C CYS A 29 -19.30 -24.83 -0.34
N ALA A 30 -19.80 -23.61 -0.51
CA ALA A 30 -19.28 -22.65 -1.50
C ALA A 30 -18.49 -21.48 -0.87
N VAL A 31 -18.60 -21.28 0.46
CA VAL A 31 -18.01 -20.13 1.16
C VAL A 31 -17.36 -20.54 2.47
N LEU A 32 -16.13 -20.10 2.72
CA LEU A 32 -15.47 -20.19 4.03
C LEU A 32 -15.36 -18.81 4.68
N GLU A 33 -15.46 -18.77 6.00
CA GLU A 33 -14.98 -17.64 6.79
C GLU A 33 -13.58 -17.96 7.32
N LEU A 34 -12.63 -17.11 6.95
CA LEU A 34 -11.28 -17.06 7.50
C LEU A 34 -11.23 -16.00 8.59
N GLN A 35 -10.67 -16.33 9.75
CA GLN A 35 -10.28 -15.34 10.75
C GLN A 35 -8.80 -15.47 11.04
N CYS A 36 -8.10 -14.33 11.00
CA CYS A 36 -6.69 -14.20 11.33
C CYS A 36 -6.56 -13.27 12.54
N LEU A 37 -5.82 -13.71 13.55
CA LEU A 37 -5.43 -12.92 14.70
C LEU A 37 -3.91 -12.70 14.64
N HIS A 38 -3.52 -11.45 14.44
CA HIS A 38 -2.13 -11.03 14.47
C HIS A 38 -1.61 -10.91 15.91
N GLU A 39 -0.29 -10.91 16.07
CA GLU A 39 0.38 -10.79 17.37
C GLU A 39 0.08 -9.45 18.08
N ASP A 40 -0.19 -8.40 17.32
CA ASP A 40 -0.62 -7.08 17.82
C ASP A 40 -2.08 -7.05 18.33
N GLY A 41 -2.81 -8.17 18.23
CA GLY A 41 -4.21 -8.31 18.62
C GLY A 41 -5.21 -7.93 17.53
N ARG A 42 -4.76 -7.53 16.33
CA ARG A 42 -5.63 -7.21 15.20
C ARG A 42 -6.32 -8.48 14.68
N LEU A 43 -7.65 -8.48 14.70
CA LEU A 43 -8.45 -9.56 14.14
C LEU A 43 -8.96 -9.18 12.74
N MET A 44 -8.49 -9.90 11.73
CA MET A 44 -8.98 -9.81 10.35
C MET A 44 -10.00 -10.92 10.09
N LYS A 45 -11.05 -10.61 9.33
CA LYS A 45 -12.04 -11.57 8.87
C LYS A 45 -12.21 -11.46 7.37
N GLU A 46 -12.22 -12.59 6.68
CA GLU A 46 -12.36 -12.65 5.24
C GLU A 46 -13.32 -13.77 4.83
N ARG A 47 -14.07 -13.54 3.76
CA ARG A 47 -14.91 -14.56 3.13
C ARG A 47 -14.23 -15.06 1.88
N ILE A 48 -13.97 -16.34 1.85
CA ILE A 48 -13.30 -17.00 0.73
C ILE A 48 -14.35 -17.79 -0.05
N PHE A 49 -14.37 -17.60 -1.36
CA PHE A 49 -15.31 -18.24 -2.26
C PHE A 49 -14.61 -19.37 -3.01
N TRP A 50 -15.32 -20.48 -3.22
CA TRP A 50 -14.86 -21.56 -4.09
C TRP A 50 -14.55 -21.00 -5.50
N PRO A 51 -13.45 -21.42 -6.17
CA PRO A 51 -12.61 -22.59 -5.91
C PRO A 51 -11.29 -22.33 -5.18
N ALA A 52 -11.09 -21.16 -4.58
CA ALA A 52 -9.81 -20.86 -3.91
C ALA A 52 -9.47 -21.92 -2.85
N THR A 53 -8.24 -22.43 -2.84
CA THR A 53 -7.78 -23.49 -1.90
C THR A 53 -6.58 -23.05 -1.06
N VAL A 54 -6.06 -21.85 -1.35
CA VAL A 54 -4.97 -21.22 -0.63
C VAL A 54 -5.26 -19.72 -0.50
N CYS A 55 -4.86 -19.14 0.62
CA CYS A 55 -4.89 -17.71 0.88
C CYS A 55 -3.55 -17.31 1.50
N LEU A 56 -2.88 -16.32 0.92
CA LEU A 56 -1.68 -15.74 1.49
C LEU A 56 -2.08 -14.63 2.47
N ILE A 57 -1.71 -14.79 3.73
CA ILE A 57 -1.78 -13.70 4.72
C ILE A 57 -0.47 -12.92 4.62
N SER A 58 -0.50 -11.79 3.93
CA SER A 58 0.67 -10.94 3.70
C SER A 58 0.87 -9.85 4.76
N GLY A 59 2.00 -9.15 4.68
CA GLY A 59 2.29 -7.95 5.49
C GLY A 59 2.87 -8.26 6.87
N LEU A 60 3.47 -9.43 7.02
CA LEU A 60 4.10 -9.87 8.26
C LEU A 60 5.60 -9.54 8.26
N LYS A 61 6.16 -9.24 9.43
CA LYS A 61 7.62 -9.19 9.62
C LYS A 61 8.20 -10.60 9.58
N ALA A 62 9.50 -10.74 9.32
CA ALA A 62 10.18 -12.03 9.36
C ALA A 62 10.05 -12.67 10.77
N GLY A 63 9.55 -13.90 10.82
CA GLY A 63 9.30 -14.65 12.06
C GLY A 63 8.08 -14.20 12.87
N GLU A 64 7.27 -13.28 12.36
CA GLU A 64 6.02 -12.87 13.02
C GLU A 64 5.02 -14.02 13.07
N ARG A 65 4.37 -14.19 14.22
CA ARG A 65 3.42 -15.28 14.48
C ARG A 65 2.00 -14.76 14.37
N LEU A 66 1.11 -15.60 13.87
CA LEU A 66 -0.32 -15.34 13.82
C LEU A 66 -1.11 -16.61 14.13
N GLN A 67 -2.39 -16.43 14.46
CA GLN A 67 -3.33 -17.53 14.58
C GLN A 67 -4.39 -17.40 13.50
N VAL A 68 -4.68 -18.51 12.83
CA VAL A 68 -5.68 -18.59 11.76
C VAL A 68 -6.70 -19.66 12.08
N ARG A 69 -7.95 -19.44 11.69
CA ARG A 69 -9.01 -20.45 11.75
C ARG A 69 -9.97 -20.30 10.58
N LEU A 70 -10.53 -21.43 10.15
CA LEU A 70 -11.48 -21.49 9.05
C LEU A 70 -12.73 -22.25 9.45
N ARG A 71 -13.89 -21.78 9.01
CA ARG A 71 -15.15 -22.53 9.10
C ARG A 71 -15.96 -22.41 7.81
N PRO A 72 -16.71 -23.45 7.41
CA PRO A 72 -17.66 -23.31 6.33
C PRO A 72 -18.88 -22.50 6.74
N ILE A 73 -19.40 -21.74 5.78
CA ILE A 73 -20.68 -21.05 5.88
C ILE A 73 -21.67 -21.82 5.00
N ALA A 74 -22.81 -22.22 5.57
CA ALA A 74 -23.90 -22.87 4.84
C ALA A 74 -24.60 -21.88 3.89
N GLU A 75 -25.35 -22.38 2.92
CA GLU A 75 -26.04 -21.54 1.92
C GLU A 75 -27.04 -20.56 2.55
N ASP A 76 -27.63 -20.92 3.69
CA ASP A 76 -28.52 -20.06 4.46
C ASP A 76 -27.80 -18.97 5.28
N GLY A 77 -26.46 -18.92 5.20
CA GLY A 77 -25.60 -18.01 5.93
C GLY A 77 -25.30 -18.44 7.37
N SER A 78 -25.80 -19.60 7.81
CA SER A 78 -25.47 -20.15 9.12
C SER A 78 -24.05 -20.73 9.14
N ALA A 79 -23.41 -20.66 10.30
CA ALA A 79 -22.09 -21.22 10.51
C ALA A 79 -22.00 -21.78 11.93
N ARG A 80 -21.20 -22.84 12.11
CA ARG A 80 -20.92 -23.39 13.45
C ARG A 80 -20.22 -22.35 14.31
N ASP A 81 -20.54 -22.32 15.60
CA ASP A 81 -19.74 -21.56 16.58
C ASP A 81 -18.27 -21.98 16.58
N TRP A 82 -17.43 -20.97 16.81
CA TRP A 82 -16.00 -21.15 16.97
C TRP A 82 -15.67 -21.88 18.27
N ARG A 83 -14.66 -22.73 18.21
CA ARG A 83 -14.08 -23.44 19.35
C ARG A 83 -12.67 -22.94 19.60
N ALA A 84 -12.21 -23.05 20.84
CA ALA A 84 -10.85 -22.67 21.20
C ALA A 84 -9.78 -23.47 20.41
N GLY A 85 -10.07 -24.73 20.10
CA GLY A 85 -9.18 -25.59 19.31
C GLY A 85 -9.24 -25.39 17.80
N ASP A 86 -10.02 -24.42 17.29
CA ASP A 86 -10.06 -24.12 15.84
C ASP A 86 -8.87 -23.27 15.40
N TRP A 87 -8.14 -22.67 16.34
CA TRP A 87 -6.97 -21.85 16.04
C TRP A 87 -5.77 -22.70 15.65
N ILE A 88 -5.14 -22.31 14.55
CA ILE A 88 -3.96 -22.93 13.97
C ILE A 88 -2.89 -21.87 13.90
N GLU A 89 -1.67 -22.23 14.27
CA GLU A 89 -0.55 -21.29 14.28
C GLU A 89 0.07 -21.16 12.88
N GLY A 90 0.41 -19.94 12.50
CA GLY A 90 1.21 -19.61 11.33
C GLY A 90 2.40 -18.74 11.73
N VAL A 91 3.54 -18.95 11.08
CA VAL A 91 4.75 -18.15 11.29
C VAL A 91 5.33 -17.80 9.93
N SER A 92 5.68 -16.54 9.70
CA SER A 92 6.33 -16.13 8.46
C SER A 92 7.77 -16.64 8.38
N SER A 93 8.32 -16.70 7.17
CA SER A 93 9.69 -17.18 6.98
C SER A 93 10.71 -16.28 7.69
N VAL A 94 11.74 -16.90 8.25
CA VAL A 94 12.96 -16.26 8.77
C VAL A 94 14.18 -16.59 7.91
N ASP A 95 13.98 -17.38 6.85
CA ASP A 95 15.04 -17.74 5.94
C ASP A 95 15.50 -16.50 5.18
N THR A 96 16.72 -16.08 5.46
CA THR A 96 17.29 -14.86 4.91
C THR A 96 17.52 -14.98 3.41
N GLU A 97 17.80 -16.19 2.90
CA GLU A 97 18.00 -16.43 1.47
C GLU A 97 16.66 -16.29 0.73
N GLU A 98 15.59 -16.95 1.20
CA GLU A 98 14.24 -16.81 0.63
C GLU A 98 13.74 -15.37 0.65
N ILE A 99 14.01 -14.63 1.74
CA ILE A 99 13.62 -13.23 1.88
C ILE A 99 14.37 -12.33 0.90
N ILE A 100 15.68 -12.53 0.75
CA ILE A 100 16.49 -11.75 -0.21
C ILE A 100 16.05 -12.04 -1.63
N GLU A 101 15.79 -13.31 -1.98
CA GLU A 101 15.31 -13.68 -3.30
C GLU A 101 13.95 -13.06 -3.63
N ALA A 102 12.99 -13.10 -2.68
CA ALA A 102 11.68 -12.47 -2.85
C ALA A 102 11.80 -10.95 -3.08
N LEU A 103 12.70 -10.27 -2.35
CA LEU A 103 12.95 -8.84 -2.55
C LEU A 103 13.62 -8.55 -3.90
N ASP A 104 14.62 -9.33 -4.33
CA ASP A 104 15.25 -9.14 -5.64
C ASP A 104 14.24 -9.36 -6.77
N GLU A 105 13.34 -10.34 -6.64
CA GLU A 105 12.27 -10.57 -7.60
C GLU A 105 11.25 -9.43 -7.63
N GLU A 106 10.81 -8.92 -6.47
CA GLU A 106 9.90 -7.77 -6.40
C GLU A 106 10.51 -6.50 -7.02
N ILE A 107 11.79 -6.23 -6.74
CA ILE A 107 12.53 -5.11 -7.35
C ILE A 107 12.63 -5.29 -8.87
N ARG A 108 12.93 -6.50 -9.34
CA ARG A 108 13.07 -6.82 -10.76
C ARG A 108 11.76 -6.64 -11.52
N ASN A 109 10.65 -7.06 -10.92
CA ASN A 109 9.32 -6.98 -11.53
C ASN A 109 8.65 -5.61 -11.35
N SER A 110 9.25 -4.72 -10.56
CA SER A 110 8.72 -3.37 -10.33
C SER A 110 8.99 -2.45 -11.53
N CYS A 111 7.92 -1.96 -12.17
CA CYS A 111 8.03 -0.99 -13.26
C CYS A 111 8.68 0.33 -12.81
N ALA A 112 8.55 0.71 -11.54
CA ALA A 112 9.17 1.92 -10.98
C ALA A 112 10.68 1.76 -10.79
N LEU A 113 11.14 0.52 -10.61
CA LEU A 113 12.53 0.17 -10.32
C LEU A 113 13.21 -0.57 -11.49
N HIS A 114 12.53 -0.79 -12.62
CA HIS A 114 13.11 -1.29 -13.87
C HIS A 114 14.40 -0.54 -14.24
N GLY A 115 14.53 0.72 -13.82
CA GLY A 115 15.72 1.54 -13.99
C GLY A 115 16.98 1.08 -13.24
N LEU A 116 16.83 0.39 -12.12
CA LEU A 116 17.93 0.06 -11.20
C LEU A 116 18.71 -1.20 -11.62
N LYS A 117 18.05 -2.14 -12.31
CA LYS A 117 18.69 -3.32 -12.87
C LYS A 117 18.57 -3.26 -14.40
N GLY A 118 19.27 -2.31 -15.01
CA GLY A 118 19.41 -2.18 -16.46
C GLY A 118 18.81 -0.93 -17.13
N GLY A 119 18.35 0.08 -16.38
CA GLY A 119 17.93 1.36 -16.99
C GLY A 119 18.92 2.51 -16.77
N TRP A 120 18.45 3.73 -17.06
CA TRP A 120 19.24 4.95 -16.95
C TRP A 120 19.27 5.47 -15.50
N PHE A 121 20.46 5.68 -14.94
CA PHE A 121 20.62 6.44 -13.69
C PHE A 121 21.77 7.46 -13.82
N VAL A 122 21.71 8.54 -13.04
CA VAL A 122 22.76 9.57 -12.95
C VAL A 122 23.34 9.54 -11.54
N ASP A 123 24.67 9.42 -11.44
CA ASP A 123 25.33 9.44 -10.13
C ASP A 123 25.48 10.86 -9.58
N LYS A 124 25.92 10.96 -8.32
CA LYS A 124 26.19 12.25 -7.64
C LYS A 124 27.28 13.11 -8.30
N THR A 125 28.04 12.55 -9.25
CA THR A 125 29.05 13.27 -10.04
C THR A 125 28.47 13.81 -11.35
N GLY A 126 27.19 13.53 -11.63
CA GLY A 126 26.50 13.93 -12.85
C GLY A 126 26.72 12.97 -14.02
N LYS A 127 27.33 11.79 -13.79
CA LYS A 127 27.58 10.80 -14.85
C LYS A 127 26.38 9.88 -15.00
N ALA A 128 25.93 9.70 -16.23
CA ALA A 128 24.82 8.82 -16.58
C ALA A 128 25.28 7.43 -17.00
N TYR A 129 24.60 6.40 -16.52
CA TYR A 129 24.84 5.00 -16.86
C TYR A 129 23.60 4.44 -17.53
N ILE A 130 23.78 3.80 -18.69
CA ILE A 130 22.70 3.20 -19.50
C ILE A 130 23.14 1.80 -19.89
N HIS A 131 22.25 0.82 -19.73
CA HIS A 131 22.51 -0.53 -20.23
C HIS A 131 22.26 -0.63 -21.73
N GLU A 132 21.16 -0.06 -22.23
CA GLU A 132 20.78 -0.03 -23.64
C GLU A 132 20.17 1.33 -23.98
N ALA A 133 20.63 1.92 -25.09
CA ALA A 133 20.07 3.18 -25.59
C ALA A 133 19.79 3.08 -27.10
N LEU A 134 18.61 3.51 -27.50
CA LEU A 134 18.29 3.85 -28.90
C LEU A 134 18.55 5.35 -29.07
N ILE A 135 19.52 5.70 -29.92
CA ILE A 135 19.83 7.09 -30.25
C ILE A 135 19.63 7.26 -31.76
N GLY A 136 18.52 7.87 -32.15
CA GLY A 136 18.11 7.91 -33.56
C GLY A 136 17.65 6.53 -34.04
N ASP A 137 18.23 6.04 -35.14
CA ASP A 137 18.04 4.71 -35.72
C ASP A 137 19.08 3.68 -35.25
N GLY A 138 20.03 4.07 -34.39
CA GLY A 138 21.09 3.20 -33.87
C GLY A 138 20.81 2.64 -32.47
N VAL A 139 21.12 1.35 -32.26
CA VAL A 139 21.17 0.68 -30.94
C VAL A 139 22.61 0.70 -30.43
N VAL A 140 22.82 1.20 -29.21
CA VAL A 140 24.13 1.15 -28.53
C VAL A 140 24.07 0.12 -27.40
N SER A 141 24.89 -0.92 -27.48
CA SER A 141 25.07 -1.95 -26.45
C SER A 141 26.50 -1.94 -25.88
N GLN A 142 26.65 -2.50 -24.67
CA GLN A 142 27.93 -2.58 -23.96
C GLN A 142 28.93 -3.43 -24.75
N ASN A 143 29.81 -2.77 -25.52
CA ASN A 143 31.11 -3.23 -26.07
C ASN A 143 31.62 -2.36 -27.24
N TYR A 144 30.91 -1.30 -27.63
CA TYR A 144 31.35 -0.38 -28.68
C TYR A 144 31.62 1.03 -28.15
N SER A 145 32.81 1.57 -28.43
CA SER A 145 33.08 3.01 -28.26
C SER A 145 32.49 3.76 -29.45
N VAL A 146 31.38 4.47 -29.26
CA VAL A 146 30.81 5.34 -30.29
C VAL A 146 31.45 6.73 -30.20
N LYS A 147 32.23 7.13 -31.21
CA LYS A 147 32.60 8.54 -31.41
C LYS A 147 31.48 9.22 -32.21
N LEU A 148 30.61 9.95 -31.52
CA LEU A 148 29.59 10.77 -32.17
C LEU A 148 30.23 12.07 -32.68
N ASN A 149 30.45 12.16 -34.00
CA ASN A 149 30.81 13.43 -34.62
C ASN A 149 29.55 14.30 -34.70
N VAL A 150 29.33 15.16 -33.69
CA VAL A 150 28.29 16.20 -33.78
C VAL A 150 28.82 17.29 -34.73
N ALA A 151 28.58 17.12 -36.03
CA ALA A 151 28.84 18.14 -37.02
C ALA A 151 27.79 19.26 -36.88
N GLY A 152 28.07 20.25 -36.02
CA GLY A 152 27.35 21.52 -36.05
C GLY A 152 27.59 22.24 -37.37
N LYS A 153 26.69 22.07 -38.35
CA LYS A 153 26.58 22.82 -39.63
C LYS A 153 27.89 23.43 -40.18
N GLY A 154 28.93 22.63 -40.35
CA GLY A 154 30.17 22.98 -41.07
C GLY A 154 30.49 21.85 -42.04
N LYS A 155 30.53 22.16 -43.34
CA LYS A 155 30.65 21.20 -44.46
C LYS A 155 31.75 20.13 -44.23
N PRO A 156 31.45 18.83 -44.37
CA PRO A 156 32.50 17.83 -44.51
C PRO A 156 33.02 17.79 -45.96
N HIS A 157 34.35 17.73 -46.11
CA HIS A 157 34.98 17.33 -47.36
C HIS A 157 35.03 15.79 -47.44
N GLU A 158 34.74 15.28 -48.64
CA GLU A 158 34.55 13.89 -49.04
C GLU A 158 35.81 13.02 -48.86
N ALA A 159 35.61 11.71 -48.58
CA ALA A 159 36.31 10.59 -49.23
C ALA A 159 35.77 9.25 -48.69
N GLY A 160 35.04 8.50 -49.51
CA GLY A 160 34.64 7.13 -49.17
C GLY A 160 33.67 6.54 -50.20
N MET A 161 34.20 5.73 -51.11
CA MET A 161 33.44 4.97 -52.12
C MET A 161 32.30 4.17 -51.47
N THR A 162 31.07 4.38 -51.90
CA THR A 162 29.97 3.45 -51.64
C THR A 162 29.81 2.52 -52.85
N LEU A 163 29.92 1.22 -52.59
CA LEU A 163 29.60 0.15 -53.53
C LEU A 163 28.07 0.10 -53.66
N GLY A 164 27.58 0.15 -54.89
CA GLY A 164 26.16 0.23 -55.20
C GLY A 164 25.36 -1.02 -54.86
N VAL A 165 24.05 -0.81 -54.69
CA VAL A 165 23.04 -1.77 -55.14
C VAL A 165 22.06 -0.99 -56.02
N GLU A 166 22.12 -1.32 -57.30
CA GLU A 166 21.18 -0.94 -58.35
C GLU A 166 19.91 -1.78 -58.17
N GLY A 167 18.73 -1.15 -58.18
CA GLY A 167 17.47 -1.88 -58.11
C GLY A 167 16.25 -1.00 -57.86
N GLU A 168 15.52 -0.72 -58.93
CA GLU A 168 14.15 -0.19 -58.90
C GLU A 168 13.19 -1.22 -58.32
N HIS A 169 12.85 -1.21 -57.03
CA HIS A 169 11.62 -1.89 -56.58
C HIS A 169 11.04 -1.30 -55.28
N SER A 170 9.76 -0.93 -55.38
CA SER A 170 8.76 -0.86 -54.30
C SER A 170 8.67 0.43 -53.47
N LYS A 171 8.04 1.46 -54.05
CA LYS A 171 7.32 2.47 -53.27
C LYS A 171 6.15 1.79 -52.54
N VAL A 172 6.21 1.65 -51.22
CA VAL A 172 5.05 1.21 -50.42
C VAL A 172 4.25 2.46 -50.04
N GLU A 173 3.08 2.65 -50.67
CA GLU A 173 2.09 3.64 -50.24
C GLU A 173 1.23 3.03 -49.13
N PHE A 174 1.39 3.52 -47.91
CA PHE A 174 0.50 3.18 -46.81
C PHE A 174 -0.79 3.99 -46.96
N LEU A 175 -1.82 3.39 -47.55
CA LEU A 175 -3.17 3.90 -47.43
C LEU A 175 -3.61 3.74 -45.97
N ALA A 176 -3.89 4.86 -45.32
CA ALA A 176 -4.36 4.91 -43.93
C ALA A 176 -5.77 4.31 -43.85
N ASP A 177 -5.85 2.98 -43.80
CA ASP A 177 -7.10 2.31 -43.46
C ASP A 177 -7.38 2.59 -41.98
N ARG A 178 -8.48 3.30 -41.75
CA ARG A 178 -8.97 3.64 -40.42
C ARG A 178 -9.19 2.36 -39.62
N PHE A 179 -8.27 2.05 -38.70
CA PHE A 179 -8.43 0.98 -37.72
C PHE A 179 -9.75 1.17 -36.97
N LYS A 180 -10.77 0.36 -37.28
CA LYS A 180 -11.94 0.23 -36.43
C LYS A 180 -11.52 -0.52 -35.16
N VAL A 181 -11.44 0.20 -34.05
CA VAL A 181 -11.28 -0.39 -32.73
C VAL A 181 -12.50 -1.28 -32.47
N HIS A 182 -12.26 -2.58 -32.27
CA HIS A 182 -13.28 -3.59 -32.01
C HIS A 182 -14.00 -3.29 -30.68
N GLU A 183 -15.33 -3.48 -30.60
CA GLU A 183 -16.17 -3.16 -29.42
C GLU A 183 -15.61 -3.67 -28.07
N ALA A 184 -14.96 -4.84 -28.08
CA ALA A 184 -14.30 -5.39 -26.90
C ALA A 184 -13.18 -4.49 -26.34
N ALA A 185 -12.44 -3.78 -27.20
CA ALA A 185 -11.38 -2.87 -26.76
C ALA A 185 -11.93 -1.58 -26.13
N SER A 186 -13.07 -1.07 -26.59
CA SER A 186 -13.75 0.06 -25.92
C SER A 186 -14.18 -0.28 -24.50
N SER A 187 -14.75 -1.48 -24.29
CA SER A 187 -15.15 -1.96 -22.96
C SER A 187 -13.95 -2.16 -22.01
N ILE A 188 -12.80 -2.63 -22.54
CA ILE A 188 -11.57 -2.77 -21.75
C ILE A 188 -11.04 -1.39 -21.32
N ILE A 189 -11.04 -0.41 -22.21
CA ILE A 189 -10.60 0.96 -21.90
C ILE A 189 -11.51 1.60 -20.85
N GLU A 190 -12.82 1.46 -20.98
CA GLU A 190 -13.78 2.03 -20.02
C GLU A 190 -13.63 1.40 -18.62
N ASN A 191 -13.49 0.07 -18.55
CA ASN A 191 -13.22 -0.64 -17.30
C ASN A 191 -11.88 -0.25 -16.67
N ALA A 192 -10.84 -0.04 -17.48
CA ALA A 192 -9.54 0.42 -16.99
C ALA A 192 -9.63 1.84 -16.40
N VAL A 193 -10.35 2.75 -17.07
CA VAL A 193 -10.58 4.12 -16.59
C VAL A 193 -11.39 4.11 -15.29
N ALA A 194 -12.48 3.35 -15.22
CA ALA A 194 -13.31 3.22 -14.02
C ALA A 194 -12.54 2.61 -12.84
N THR A 195 -11.70 1.60 -13.10
CA THR A 195 -10.84 0.97 -12.09
C THR A 195 -9.82 1.99 -11.59
N SER A 196 -9.11 2.69 -12.48
CA SER A 196 -8.12 3.70 -12.09
C SER A 196 -8.72 4.83 -11.24
N ALA A 197 -9.93 5.28 -11.57
CA ALA A 197 -10.64 6.31 -10.81
C ALA A 197 -10.99 5.80 -9.39
N LYS A 198 -11.50 4.57 -9.28
CA LYS A 198 -11.83 3.94 -7.99
C LYS A 198 -10.58 3.74 -7.12
N THR A 199 -9.45 3.31 -7.69
CA THR A 199 -8.19 3.15 -6.96
C THR A 199 -7.64 4.49 -6.50
N LYS A 200 -7.72 5.54 -7.33
CA LYS A 200 -7.25 6.89 -6.99
C LYS A 200 -8.08 7.54 -5.88
N ILE A 201 -9.39 7.34 -5.88
CA ILE A 201 -10.28 7.82 -4.80
C ILE A 201 -9.97 7.07 -3.49
N ARG A 202 -9.84 5.74 -3.54
CA ARG A 202 -9.49 4.93 -2.36
C ARG A 202 -8.16 5.34 -1.74
N LEU A 203 -7.11 5.47 -2.54
CA LEU A 203 -5.80 5.91 -2.06
C LEU A 203 -5.87 7.32 -1.45
N GLY A 204 -6.67 8.21 -2.04
CA GLY A 204 -6.90 9.55 -1.50
C GLY A 204 -7.59 9.55 -0.14
N ASP A 205 -8.58 8.69 0.08
CA ASP A 205 -9.29 8.62 1.37
C ASP A 205 -8.52 7.85 2.44
N GLU A 206 -7.82 6.76 2.06
CA GLU A 206 -6.90 6.03 2.94
C GLU A 206 -5.73 6.93 3.39
N MET A 207 -5.14 7.71 2.48
CA MET A 207 -4.07 8.65 2.82
C MET A 207 -4.57 9.76 3.75
N LYS A 208 -5.79 10.28 3.55
CA LYS A 208 -6.40 11.24 4.49
C LYS A 208 -6.57 10.62 5.88
N HIS A 209 -7.06 9.38 5.98
CA HIS A 209 -7.21 8.69 7.25
C HIS A 209 -5.86 8.46 7.93
N ALA A 210 -4.85 7.97 7.20
CA ALA A 210 -3.52 7.75 7.74
C ALA A 210 -2.88 9.04 8.28
N ILE A 211 -3.08 10.18 7.60
CA ILE A 211 -2.61 11.49 8.10
C ILE A 211 -3.35 11.88 9.38
N ILE A 212 -4.67 11.67 9.45
CA ILE A 212 -5.46 11.98 10.65
C ILE A 212 -5.04 11.11 11.83
N ASP A 213 -4.85 9.81 11.60
CA ASP A 213 -4.44 8.86 12.63
C ASP A 213 -3.02 9.18 13.13
N ALA A 214 -2.07 9.46 12.22
CA ALA A 214 -0.72 9.88 12.60
C ALA A 214 -0.69 11.18 13.42
N VAL A 215 -1.59 12.13 13.14
CA VAL A 215 -1.71 13.36 13.94
C VAL A 215 -2.33 13.07 15.30
N ARG A 216 -3.34 12.20 15.36
CA ARG A 216 -4.02 11.81 16.61
C ARG A 216 -3.11 11.01 17.54
N GLU A 217 -2.31 10.10 16.99
CA GLU A 217 -1.37 9.25 17.72
C GLU A 217 -0.03 9.94 18.00
N SER A 218 0.16 11.17 17.52
CA SER A 218 1.37 11.94 17.80
C SER A 218 1.48 12.29 19.29
N ASP A 219 2.53 11.79 19.94
CA ASP A 219 2.88 12.12 21.32
C ASP A 219 2.97 13.64 21.57
N LEU A 220 3.42 14.39 20.56
CA LEU A 220 3.54 15.84 20.63
C LEU A 220 2.16 16.51 20.68
N PHE A 221 1.20 16.01 19.90
CA PHE A 221 -0.17 16.51 19.90
C PHE A 221 -0.91 16.14 21.19
N ALA A 222 -0.72 14.92 21.68
CA ALA A 222 -1.24 14.48 22.98
C ALA A 222 -0.69 15.33 24.14
N SER A 223 0.61 15.62 24.13
CA SER A 223 1.26 16.49 25.13
C SER A 223 0.74 17.94 25.08
N LEU A 224 0.50 18.48 23.88
CA LEU A 224 -0.09 19.81 23.71
C LEU A 224 -1.54 19.85 24.23
N LEU A 225 -2.35 18.84 23.93
CA LEU A 225 -3.72 18.74 24.42
C LEU A 225 -3.76 18.73 25.96
N ALA A 226 -2.94 17.89 26.59
CA ALA A 226 -2.83 17.81 28.05
C ALA A 226 -2.43 19.16 28.70
N LYS A 227 -1.54 19.92 28.04
CA LYS A 227 -1.15 21.26 28.50
C LYS A 227 -2.29 22.27 28.38
N ILE A 228 -3.05 22.23 27.29
CA ILE A 228 -4.24 23.10 27.09
C ILE A 228 -5.30 22.81 28.14
N ASP A 229 -5.56 21.53 28.43
CA ASP A 229 -6.53 21.12 29.46
C ASP A 229 -6.09 21.57 30.85
N ALA A 230 -4.81 21.38 31.20
CA ALA A 230 -4.25 21.85 32.46
C ALA A 230 -4.33 23.38 32.60
N GLN A 231 -4.04 24.11 31.52
CA GLN A 231 -4.16 25.57 31.50
C GLN A 231 -5.62 26.01 31.65
N THR A 232 -6.56 25.31 31.00
CA THR A 232 -8.00 25.56 31.13
C THR A 232 -8.47 25.36 32.57
N ALA A 233 -8.06 24.26 33.21
CA ALA A 233 -8.36 24.01 34.62
C ALA A 233 -7.77 25.09 35.54
N SER A 234 -6.54 25.55 35.27
CA SER A 234 -5.92 26.63 36.03
C SER A 234 -6.67 27.96 35.91
N VAL A 235 -7.18 28.28 34.71
CA VAL A 235 -7.97 29.51 34.48
C VAL A 235 -9.31 29.44 35.23
N VAL A 236 -9.99 28.30 35.17
CA VAL A 236 -11.25 28.08 35.91
C VAL A 236 -11.03 28.20 37.41
N GLY A 237 -9.95 27.60 37.95
CA GLY A 237 -9.60 27.72 39.36
C GLY A 237 -9.34 29.16 39.79
N LEU A 238 -8.66 29.95 38.95
CA LEU A 238 -8.37 31.35 39.24
C LEU A 238 -9.64 32.22 39.19
N GLN A 239 -10.54 31.97 38.24
CA GLN A 239 -11.84 32.64 38.17
C GLN A 239 -12.70 32.34 39.40
N GLN A 240 -12.72 31.08 39.85
CA GLN A 240 -13.45 30.66 41.05
C GLN A 240 -12.88 31.34 42.31
N ALA A 241 -11.56 31.30 42.49
CA ALA A 241 -10.89 31.94 43.63
C ALA A 241 -11.12 33.46 43.66
N MET A 242 -11.10 34.11 42.50
CA MET A 242 -11.46 35.53 42.39
C MET A 242 -12.90 35.80 42.80
N HIS A 243 -13.85 34.96 42.34
CA HIS A 243 -15.27 35.12 42.66
C HIS A 243 -15.52 34.92 44.17
N GLU A 244 -14.88 33.95 44.79
CA GLU A 244 -14.93 33.72 46.24
C GLU A 244 -14.34 34.89 47.02
N ALA A 245 -13.15 35.37 46.65
CA ALA A 245 -12.51 36.49 47.32
C ALA A 245 -13.34 37.78 47.23
N VAL A 246 -13.96 38.05 46.07
CA VAL A 246 -14.86 39.20 45.89
C VAL A 246 -16.11 39.04 46.75
N ASN A 247 -16.73 37.85 46.78
CA ASN A 247 -17.91 37.61 47.60
C ASN A 247 -17.61 37.74 49.09
N ASP A 248 -16.50 37.18 49.56
CA ASP A 248 -16.07 37.31 50.96
C ASP A 248 -15.79 38.76 51.34
N ALA A 249 -15.16 39.54 50.45
CA ALA A 249 -14.93 40.96 50.67
C ALA A 249 -16.25 41.74 50.78
N LEU A 250 -17.22 41.46 49.89
CA LEU A 250 -18.55 42.08 49.92
C LEU A 250 -19.34 41.71 51.19
N LEU A 251 -19.37 40.42 51.55
CA LEU A 251 -20.02 39.93 52.76
C LEU A 251 -19.40 40.57 54.01
N ASN A 252 -18.07 40.66 54.07
CA ASN A 252 -17.37 41.30 55.18
C ASN A 252 -17.58 42.82 55.25
N ALA A 253 -17.81 43.49 54.13
CA ALA A 253 -18.13 44.93 54.11
C ALA A 253 -19.57 45.21 54.59
N LEU A 254 -20.51 44.28 54.36
CA LEU A 254 -21.94 44.43 54.64
C LEU A 254 -22.41 43.82 55.96
N LYS A 255 -21.56 43.07 56.67
CA LYS A 255 -21.91 42.50 57.99
C LYS A 255 -21.97 43.59 59.08
N PRO A 256 -22.68 43.38 60.21
CA PRO A 256 -22.72 44.33 61.32
C PRO A 256 -21.33 44.77 61.80
N GLY A 257 -21.08 46.09 61.80
CA GLY A 257 -19.77 46.68 62.11
C GLY A 257 -18.78 46.74 60.92
N GLY A 258 -19.17 46.24 59.74
CA GLY A 258 -18.40 46.33 58.50
C GLY A 258 -18.45 47.72 57.87
N LEU A 259 -17.53 47.99 56.93
CA LEU A 259 -17.28 49.33 56.36
C LEU A 259 -18.53 49.98 55.73
N LEU A 260 -19.42 49.18 55.14
CA LEU A 260 -20.64 49.64 54.46
C LEU A 260 -21.91 49.32 55.25
N TYR A 261 -21.79 48.81 56.47
CA TYR A 261 -22.93 48.55 57.33
C TYR A 261 -23.52 49.88 57.82
N LYS A 262 -24.75 50.17 57.41
CA LYS A 262 -25.44 51.40 57.83
C LYS A 262 -25.48 51.46 59.36
N ARG A 263 -24.97 52.56 59.91
CA ARG A 263 -25.14 52.94 61.32
C ARG A 263 -26.60 53.23 61.63
#